data_AF-A0A7J2RCD0-F1
#
_entry.id   AF-A0A7J2RCD0-F1
#
_cell.length_a   1.000
_cell.length_b   1.000
_cell.length_c   1.000
_cell.angle_alpha   90.00
_cell.angle_beta   90.00
_cell.angle_gamma   90.00
#
_symmetry.space_group_name_H-M   'P 1'
#
loop_
_entity.id
_entity.type
_entity.pdbx_description
1 polymer ?
#
loop_
_entity_poly.entity_id
_entity_poly.type
_entity_poly.pdbx_seq_one_letter_code
_entity_poly.pdbx_strand_id
1 'polypeptide(L)' 'MQYGYFDNKNKEYVIARPDTPLPWINYLSNGKYCAMVSNTGGGYSFYIFITQ' A
#
# COMPACT_ATOMS: atom_id res chain seq x y z
N MET A 1 -4.86 -19.63 -7.28
CA MET A 1 -4.18 -18.71 -8.21
C MET A 1 -3.25 -17.80 -7.42
N GLN A 2 -2.09 -17.43 -7.96
CA GLN A 2 -1.15 -16.47 -7.36
C GLN A 2 -1.16 -15.16 -8.15
N TYR A 3 -1.10 -14.02 -7.44
CA TYR A 3 -1.09 -12.66 -8.04
C TYR A 3 0.26 -11.95 -7.88
N GLY A 4 1.17 -12.52 -7.09
CA GLY A 4 2.45 -11.93 -6.73
C GLY A 4 3.31 -12.86 -5.88
N TYR A 5 4.46 -12.35 -5.43
CA TYR A 5 5.44 -13.10 -4.65
C TYR A 5 6.22 -12.19 -3.69
N PHE A 6 6.85 -12.80 -2.68
CA PHE A 6 7.78 -12.10 -1.78
C PHE A 6 9.15 -11.93 -2.44
N ASP A 7 9.64 -10.69 -2.51
CA ASP A 7 11.02 -10.37 -2.80
C ASP A 7 11.75 -10.05 -1.49
N ASN A 8 12.37 -11.08 -0.92
CA ASN A 8 13.07 -10.95 0.36
C ASN A 8 14.33 -10.07 0.27
N LYS A 9 14.93 -9.94 -0.92
CA LYS A 9 16.13 -9.11 -1.10
C LYS A 9 15.78 -7.64 -0.95
N ASN A 10 14.68 -7.21 -1.58
CA ASN A 10 14.21 -5.84 -1.53
C ASN A 10 13.23 -5.58 -0.36
N LYS A 11 12.80 -6.63 0.34
CA LYS A 11 11.81 -6.59 1.43
C LYS A 11 10.45 -6.11 0.96
N GLU A 12 10.03 -6.61 -0.19
CA GLU A 12 8.81 -6.19 -0.88
C GLU A 12 7.90 -7.38 -1.17
N TYR A 13 6.63 -7.08 -1.42
CA TYR A 13 5.71 -7.99 -2.06
C TYR A 13 5.42 -7.47 -3.46
N VAL A 14 5.82 -8.22 -4.49
CA VAL A 14 5.68 -7.84 -5.90
C VAL A 14 4.37 -8.38 -6.44
N ILE A 15 3.44 -7.49 -6.80
CA ILE A 15 2.18 -7.84 -7.44
C ILE A 15 2.41 -7.86 -8.96
N ALA A 16 2.49 -9.05 -9.55
CA ALA A 16 2.73 -9.23 -10.98
C ALA A 16 1.44 -9.11 -11.82
N ARG A 17 0.28 -9.23 -11.17
CA ARG A 17 -1.04 -9.14 -11.79
C ARG A 17 -1.92 -8.13 -11.04
N PRO A 18 -2.40 -7.06 -11.70
CA PRO A 18 -3.16 -6.00 -11.03
C PRO A 18 -4.61 -6.40 -10.68
N ASP A 19 -5.15 -7.46 -11.28
CA ASP A 19 -6.52 -7.95 -11.13
C ASP A 19 -6.72 -8.82 -9.87
N THR A 20 -6.17 -8.39 -8.73
CA THR A 20 -6.33 -9.08 -7.45
C THR A 20 -7.82 -9.17 -7.05
N PRO A 21 -8.26 -10.23 -6.34
CA PRO A 21 -9.68 -10.43 -6.01
C PRO A 21 -10.28 -9.30 -5.15
N LEU A 22 -9.41 -8.62 -4.40
CA LEU A 22 -9.69 -7.44 -3.60
C LEU A 22 -8.49 -6.47 -3.72
N PRO A 23 -8.68 -5.17 -3.49
CA PRO A 23 -7.57 -4.22 -3.46
C PRO A 23 -6.56 -4.58 -2.37
N TRP A 24 -5.30 -4.76 -2.76
CA TRP A 24 -4.20 -4.94 -1.82
C TRP A 24 -3.56 -3.58 -1.59
N ILE A 25 -3.50 -3.15 -0.33
CA ILE A 25 -3.11 -1.79 0.03
C ILE A 25 -1.74 -1.75 0.69
N ASN A 26 -1.11 -0.59 0.59
CA ASN A 26 0.04 -0.22 1.40
C ASN A 26 -0.19 1.15 2.06
N TYR A 27 0.60 1.44 3.09
CA TYR A 27 0.59 2.69 3.83
C TYR A 27 1.84 3.51 3.52
N LEU A 28 1.65 4.78 3.22
CA LEU A 28 2.71 5.78 3.12
C LEU A 28 2.49 6.78 4.26
N SER A 29 3.43 6.90 5.18
CA SER A 29 3.31 7.85 6.29
C SER A 29 4.65 8.43 6.69
N ASN A 30 4.65 9.69 7.11
CA ASN A 30 5.78 10.38 7.73
C ASN A 30 5.47 10.92 9.13
N GLY A 31 4.39 10.43 9.75
CA GLY A 31 3.93 10.84 11.09
C GLY A 31 3.04 12.08 11.13
N LYS A 32 2.98 12.88 10.05
CA LYS A 32 2.04 14.02 9.93
C LYS A 32 1.06 13.85 8.77
N TYR A 33 1.47 13.13 7.74
CA TYR A 33 0.65 12.79 6.60
C TYR A 33 0.62 11.28 6.45
N CYS A 34 -0.56 10.75 6.15
CA CYS A 34 -0.76 9.34 5.85
C CYS A 34 -1.56 9.20 4.56
N ALA A 35 -1.16 8.24 3.71
CA ALA A 35 -1.90 7.81 2.55
C ALA A 35 -2.05 6.29 2.56
N MET A 36 -3.25 5.84 2.24
CA MET A 36 -3.53 4.45 1.92
C MET A 36 -3.65 4.35 0.41
N VAL A 37 -2.86 3.48 -0.21
CA VAL A 37 -2.80 3.31 -1.67
C VAL A 37 -2.95 1.84 -2.05
N SER A 38 -3.84 1.53 -2.99
CA SER A 38 -4.01 0.18 -3.53
C SER A 38 -3.00 -0.11 -4.64
N ASN A 39 -2.83 -1.39 -4.95
CA ASN A 39 -2.04 -1.89 -6.08
C ASN A 39 -2.51 -1.36 -7.46
N THR A 40 -3.72 -0.81 -7.53
CA THR A 40 -4.31 -0.19 -8.73
C THR A 40 -4.31 1.34 -8.68
N GLY A 41 -3.67 1.95 -7.68
CA GLY A 41 -3.55 3.42 -7.54
C GLY A 41 -4.75 4.11 -6.90
N GLY A 42 -5.73 3.36 -6.38
CA GLY A 42 -6.86 3.90 -5.63
C GLY A 42 -6.51 4.18 -4.17
N GLY A 43 -7.32 4.96 -3.48
CA GLY A 43 -7.14 5.25 -2.06
C GLY A 43 -7.41 6.71 -1.70
N TYR A 44 -6.93 7.12 -0.53
CA TYR A 44 -7.07 8.48 -0.03
C TYR A 44 -5.92 8.81 0.92
N SER A 45 -5.82 10.09 1.26
CA SER A 45 -4.84 10.58 2.21
C SER A 45 -5.45 11.53 3.22
N PHE A 46 -4.84 11.60 4.39
CA PHE A 46 -5.24 12.48 5.46
C PHE A 46 -4.04 13.04 6.20
N TYR A 47 -4.19 14.27 6.71
CA TYR A 47 -3.23 14.89 7.60
C TYR A 47 -3.59 14.52 9.05
N ILE A 48 -2.60 14.03 9.80
CA ILE A 48 -2.73 13.66 11.19
C ILE A 48 -2.46 14.91 12.03
N PHE A 49 -3.53 15.49 12.57
CA PHE A 49 -3.41 16.48 13.64
C PHE A 49 -3.22 15.75 14.97
N ILE A 50 -2.03 15.90 15.56
CA ILE A 50 -1.78 15.56 16.95
C ILE A 50 -1.87 16.86 17.74
N THR A 51 -2.94 17.06 18.51
CA THR A 51 -2.94 18.05 19.59
C THR A 51 -2.03 17.51 20.68
N GLN A 52 -0.97 18.25 21.02
CA GLN A 52 -0.20 18.02 22.25
C GLN A 52 -1.08 18.28 23.47
#